data_AF-A0A2R3Z2S3-F1
#
_entry.id   AF-A0A2R3Z2S3-F1
#
_cell.length_a   1.000
_cell.length_b   1.000
_cell.length_c   1.000
_cell.angle_alpha   90.00
_cell.angle_beta   90.00
_cell.angle_gamma   90.00
#
_symmetry.space_group_name_H-M   'P 1'
#
loop_
_entity.id
_entity.type
_entity.pdbx_description
1 polymer ?
#
loop_
_entity_poly.entity_id
_entity_poly.type
_entity_poly.pdbx_seq_one_letter_code
_entity_poly.pdbx_strand_id
1 'polypeptide(L)'
;MSVQTFFQKDSYLSNTSRSLIAGFVGGLAGSALKSIIEQFLPVRQVEDRSAQIKIVDDLSTKITGTPVSTRNEALAEQLVNIPFGGSLGAAYGYGKKDRHGLRPVDGVVFGLTTWTTTHETSLPILGLEPKPTDTPIRMQLNELFAHVAFGVTTEIVRHYLDEQLKK
;
A
#
# COMPACT_ATOMS: atom_id res chain seq x y z
N MET A 1 -37.14 9.77 20.50
CA MET A 1 -35.95 8.97 20.12
C MET A 1 -36.35 7.52 20.18
N SER A 2 -36.18 6.75 19.10
CA SER A 2 -36.61 5.34 19.04
C SER A 2 -35.63 4.46 19.82
N VAL A 3 -36.14 3.45 20.52
CA VAL A 3 -35.35 2.41 21.21
C VAL A 3 -34.38 1.70 20.25
N GLN A 4 -34.68 1.69 18.95
CA GLN A 4 -33.76 1.19 17.91
C GLN A 4 -32.47 2.01 17.79
N THR A 5 -32.51 3.31 18.09
CA THR A 5 -31.32 4.18 18.08
C THR A 5 -30.39 3.91 19.27
N PHE A 6 -30.92 3.31 20.35
CA PHE A 6 -30.14 2.94 21.53
C PHE A 6 -29.39 1.62 21.34
N PHE A 7 -29.99 0.65 20.63
CA PHE A 7 -29.35 -0.64 20.32
C PHE A 7 -28.43 -0.63 19.08
N GLN A 8 -28.47 0.43 18.25
CA GLN A 8 -27.44 0.65 17.22
C GLN A 8 -26.11 1.15 17.79
N LYS A 9 -26.07 1.47 19.09
CA LYS A 9 -24.90 2.00 19.80
C LYS A 9 -23.92 0.92 20.28
N ASP A 10 -24.16 -0.34 19.90
CA ASP A 10 -23.38 -1.51 20.33
C ASP A 10 -22.25 -1.92 19.37
N SER A 11 -21.92 -1.12 18.35
CA SER A 11 -20.62 -1.26 17.69
C SER A 11 -19.58 -0.43 18.46
N TYR A 12 -18.64 -1.08 19.15
CA TYR A 12 -17.58 -0.43 19.94
C TYR A 12 -16.74 0.62 19.16
N LEU A 13 -16.79 0.62 17.82
CA LEU A 13 -16.07 1.55 16.94
C LEU A 13 -17.02 2.28 16.00
N SER A 14 -16.80 3.59 15.81
CA SER A 14 -17.50 4.37 14.78
C SER A 14 -17.24 3.78 13.37
N ASN A 15 -18.16 3.97 12.43
CA ASN A 15 -17.98 3.56 11.03
C ASN A 15 -16.63 4.03 10.46
N THR A 16 -16.22 5.25 10.82
CA THR A 16 -14.93 5.83 10.43
C THR A 16 -13.76 5.04 11.00
N SER A 17 -13.73 4.82 12.32
CA SER A 17 -12.63 4.11 13.01
C SER A 17 -12.49 2.68 12.50
N ARG A 18 -13.63 1.98 12.36
CA ARG A 18 -13.69 0.63 11.80
C ARG A 18 -13.09 0.56 10.41
N SER A 19 -13.52 1.47 9.52
CA SER A 19 -13.08 1.47 8.12
C SER A 19 -11.61 1.88 7.97
N LEU A 20 -11.11 2.77 8.83
CA LEU A 20 -9.69 3.11 8.91
C LEU A 20 -8.85 1.89 9.30
N ILE A 21 -9.25 1.16 10.35
CA ILE A 21 -8.52 -0.02 10.83
C ILE A 21 -8.56 -1.14 9.78
N ALA A 22 -9.75 -1.43 9.25
CA ALA A 22 -9.92 -2.45 8.21
C ALA A 22 -9.10 -2.10 6.95
N GLY A 23 -9.11 -0.83 6.57
CA GLY A 23 -8.29 -0.30 5.48
C GLY A 23 -6.79 -0.45 5.75
N PHE A 24 -6.33 -0.07 6.94
CA PHE A 24 -4.92 -0.18 7.35
C PHE A 24 -4.44 -1.63 7.25
N VAL A 25 -5.17 -2.57 7.84
CA VAL A 25 -4.82 -4.00 7.78
C VAL A 25 -4.90 -4.53 6.35
N GLY A 26 -5.89 -4.10 5.56
CA GLY A 26 -5.96 -4.42 4.13
C GLY A 26 -4.76 -3.89 3.34
N GLY A 27 -4.28 -2.69 3.66
CA GLY A 27 -3.07 -2.11 3.08
C GLY A 27 -1.82 -2.94 3.40
N LEU A 28 -1.67 -3.36 4.67
CA LEU A 28 -0.59 -4.24 5.09
C LEU A 28 -0.60 -5.60 4.36
N ALA A 29 -1.78 -6.22 4.25
CA ALA A 29 -1.95 -7.48 3.55
C ALA A 29 -1.65 -7.35 2.04
N GLY A 30 -2.11 -6.25 1.42
CA GLY A 30 -1.79 -5.92 0.04
C GLY A 30 -0.29 -5.74 -0.16
N SER A 31 0.39 -5.03 0.74
CA SER A 31 1.84 -4.81 0.66
C SER A 31 2.60 -6.13 0.78
N ALA A 32 2.19 -7.00 1.69
CA ALA A 32 2.80 -8.33 1.83
C ALA A 32 2.66 -9.15 0.54
N LEU A 33 1.46 -9.16 -0.07
CA LEU A 33 1.25 -9.85 -1.34
C LEU A 33 2.09 -9.25 -2.47
N LYS A 34 2.13 -7.92 -2.59
CA LYS A 34 2.98 -7.22 -3.57
C LYS A 34 4.43 -7.64 -3.42
N SER A 35 4.97 -7.62 -2.20
CA SER A 35 6.35 -8.03 -1.93
C SER A 35 6.63 -9.50 -2.27
N ILE A 36 5.64 -10.39 -2.14
CA ILE A 36 5.76 -11.78 -2.58
C ILE A 36 5.79 -11.84 -4.12
N ILE A 37 4.88 -11.14 -4.80
CA ILE A 37 4.82 -11.11 -6.27
C ILE A 37 6.14 -10.60 -6.86
N GLU A 38 6.71 -9.54 -6.29
CA GLU A 38 7.96 -8.93 -6.75
C GLU A 38 9.20 -9.80 -6.56
N GLN A 39 9.13 -10.80 -5.67
CA GLN A 39 10.20 -11.81 -5.57
C GLN A 39 10.22 -12.75 -6.78
N PHE A 40 9.09 -12.95 -7.45
CA PHE A 40 8.97 -13.84 -8.61
C PHE A 40 8.93 -13.08 -9.94
N LEU A 41 8.44 -11.85 -9.94
CA LEU A 41 8.36 -11.01 -11.13
C LEU A 41 9.38 -9.87 -11.02
N PRO A 42 10.39 -9.80 -11.92
CA PRO A 42 11.32 -8.70 -11.91
C PRO A 42 10.60 -7.40 -12.27
N VAL A 43 10.51 -6.50 -11.30
CA VAL A 43 9.92 -5.15 -11.43
C VAL A 43 10.96 -4.05 -11.60
N ARG A 44 12.23 -4.37 -11.39
CA ARG A 44 13.36 -3.43 -11.49
C ARG A 44 14.60 -4.11 -12.07
N GLN A 45 15.51 -3.33 -12.64
CA GLN A 45 16.81 -3.85 -13.07
C GLN A 45 17.61 -4.31 -11.85
N VAL A 46 18.44 -5.34 -12.02
CA VAL A 46 19.19 -5.95 -10.92
C VAL A 46 20.17 -4.95 -10.28
N GLU A 47 20.66 -4.01 -11.08
CA GLU A 47 21.59 -2.95 -10.69
C GLU A 47 20.91 -1.74 -10.06
N ASP A 48 19.58 -1.62 -10.15
CA ASP A 48 18.84 -0.51 -9.56
C ASP A 48 18.48 -0.79 -8.10
N ARG A 49 18.96 0.09 -7.21
CA ARG A 49 18.46 0.16 -5.84
C ARG A 49 17.04 0.72 -5.81
N SER A 50 16.24 0.16 -4.92
CA SER A 50 14.85 0.55 -4.72
C SER A 50 14.70 1.99 -4.24
N ALA A 51 13.59 2.63 -4.59
CA ALA A 51 13.26 3.98 -4.09
C ALA A 51 13.28 4.04 -2.56
N GLN A 52 12.82 2.96 -1.91
CA GLN A 52 12.79 2.82 -0.46
C GLN A 52 14.20 2.87 0.12
N ILE A 53 15.14 2.08 -0.44
CA ILE A 53 16.53 2.08 0.01
C ILE A 53 17.15 3.46 -0.19
N LYS A 54 16.92 4.12 -1.33
CA LYS A 54 17.44 5.48 -1.56
C LYS A 54 16.95 6.48 -0.52
N ILE A 55 15.67 6.40 -0.12
CA ILE A 55 15.10 7.24 0.95
C ILE A 55 15.80 6.95 2.30
N VAL A 56 15.92 5.68 2.67
CA VAL A 56 16.53 5.31 3.96
C VAL A 56 18.03 5.59 3.98
N ASP A 57 18.73 5.42 2.86
CA ASP A 57 20.15 5.76 2.70
C ASP A 57 20.40 7.26 2.88
N ASP A 58 19.58 8.10 2.25
CA ASP A 58 19.67 9.55 2.39
C ASP A 58 19.44 9.97 3.86
N LEU A 59 18.42 9.39 4.50
CA LEU A 59 18.14 9.64 5.91
C LEU A 59 19.26 9.14 6.85
N SER A 60 19.75 7.92 6.64
CA SER A 60 20.84 7.32 7.40
C SER A 60 22.10 8.18 7.26
N THR A 61 22.47 8.56 6.04
CA THR A 61 23.64 9.40 5.77
C THR A 61 23.52 10.76 6.48
N LYS A 62 22.32 11.36 6.50
CA LYS A 62 22.08 12.62 7.21
C LYS A 62 22.17 12.51 8.74
N ILE A 63 21.81 11.36 9.32
CA ILE A 63 21.76 11.18 10.78
C ILE A 63 23.07 10.58 11.32
N THR A 64 23.57 9.53 10.69
CA THR A 64 24.73 8.74 11.17
C THR A 64 26.01 8.99 10.37
N GLY A 65 25.93 9.70 9.23
CA GLY A 65 27.05 9.91 8.33
C GLY A 65 27.37 8.73 7.41
N THR A 66 26.57 7.66 7.45
CA THR A 66 26.80 6.43 6.66
C THR A 66 25.51 5.90 6.04
N PRO A 67 25.57 5.30 4.83
CA PRO A 67 24.41 4.67 4.20
C PRO A 67 24.03 3.36 4.90
N VAL A 68 22.86 2.83 4.59
CA VAL A 68 22.39 1.56 5.15
C VAL A 68 23.27 0.43 4.65
N SER A 69 23.68 -0.45 5.58
CA SER A 69 24.42 -1.66 5.23
C SER A 69 23.61 -2.54 4.28
N THR A 70 24.29 -3.12 3.28
CA THR A 70 23.71 -4.09 2.33
C THR A 70 23.02 -5.27 3.01
N ARG A 71 23.50 -5.67 4.20
CA ARG A 71 22.90 -6.74 5.01
C ARG A 71 21.50 -6.40 5.53
N ASN A 72 21.17 -5.12 5.62
CA ASN A 72 19.92 -4.60 6.18
C ASN A 72 18.95 -4.06 5.11
N GLU A 73 19.27 -4.20 3.82
CA GLU A 73 18.45 -3.66 2.73
C GLU A 73 17.00 -4.14 2.76
N ALA A 74 16.77 -5.45 2.92
CA ALA A 74 15.42 -6.00 2.99
C ALA A 74 14.62 -5.46 4.18
N LEU A 75 15.28 -5.19 5.32
CA LEU A 75 14.64 -4.58 6.49
C LEU A 75 14.34 -3.10 6.23
N ALA A 76 15.27 -2.37 5.60
CA ALA A 76 15.09 -0.98 5.22
C ALA A 76 13.93 -0.79 4.23
N GLU A 77 13.79 -1.68 3.24
CA GLU A 77 12.66 -1.68 2.31
C GLU A 77 11.33 -1.89 3.05
N GLN A 78 11.28 -2.84 3.99
CA GLN A 78 10.06 -3.10 4.78
C GLN A 78 9.69 -1.93 5.69
N LEU A 79 10.68 -1.22 6.25
CA LEU A 79 10.45 -0.03 7.08
C LEU A 79 9.75 1.11 6.33
N VAL A 80 9.86 1.15 5.00
CA VAL A 80 9.12 2.12 4.17
C VAL A 80 7.81 1.50 3.65
N ASN A 81 7.86 0.27 3.13
CA ASN A 81 6.71 -0.37 2.48
C ASN A 81 5.54 -0.66 3.42
N ILE A 82 5.80 -1.07 4.66
CA ILE A 82 4.76 -1.41 5.63
C ILE A 82 3.98 -0.15 6.05
N PRO A 83 4.61 0.93 6.55
CA PRO A 83 3.88 2.15 6.88
C PRO A 83 3.19 2.76 5.67
N PHE A 84 3.86 2.82 4.52
CA PHE A 84 3.28 3.40 3.30
C PHE A 84 2.02 2.65 2.86
N GLY A 85 2.09 1.33 2.75
CA GLY A 85 0.95 0.50 2.38
C GLY A 85 -0.19 0.55 3.40
N GLY A 86 0.14 0.52 4.69
CA GLY A 86 -0.83 0.68 5.77
C GLY A 86 -1.54 2.03 5.71
N SER A 87 -0.81 3.13 5.52
CA SER A 87 -1.37 4.49 5.39
C SER A 87 -2.26 4.63 4.16
N LEU A 88 -1.84 4.13 3.00
CA LEU A 88 -2.67 4.11 1.79
C LEU A 88 -3.94 3.28 1.99
N GLY A 89 -3.82 2.10 2.59
CA GLY A 89 -4.95 1.25 2.92
C GLY A 89 -5.92 1.93 3.88
N ALA A 90 -5.43 2.62 4.91
CA ALA A 90 -6.25 3.38 5.86
C ALA A 90 -7.02 4.51 5.14
N ALA A 91 -6.34 5.28 4.28
CA ALA A 91 -6.97 6.33 3.49
C ALA A 91 -8.05 5.76 2.54
N TYR A 92 -7.77 4.64 1.89
CA TYR A 92 -8.74 3.92 1.06
C TYR A 92 -9.94 3.43 1.88
N GLY A 93 -9.70 2.86 3.07
CA GLY A 93 -10.72 2.44 4.01
C GLY A 93 -11.62 3.60 4.46
N TYR A 94 -11.03 4.74 4.82
CA TYR A 94 -11.77 5.96 5.14
C TYR A 94 -12.69 6.39 3.99
N GLY A 95 -12.20 6.38 2.74
CA GLY A 95 -13.00 6.68 1.56
C GLY A 95 -14.16 5.70 1.30
N LYS A 96 -14.11 4.50 1.90
CA LYS A 96 -15.15 3.47 1.84
C LYS A 96 -16.05 3.40 3.08
N LYS A 97 -15.94 4.35 4.03
CA LYS A 97 -16.63 4.27 5.32
C LYS A 97 -18.16 4.06 5.26
N ASP A 98 -18.80 4.57 4.22
CA ASP A 98 -20.26 4.45 4.00
C ASP A 98 -20.61 3.42 2.90
N ARG A 99 -19.63 2.66 2.39
CA ARG A 99 -19.80 1.65 1.33
C ARG A 99 -19.49 0.27 1.88
N HIS A 100 -20.53 -0.51 2.12
CA HIS A 100 -20.42 -1.80 2.78
C HIS A 100 -20.17 -2.99 1.84
N GLY A 101 -20.45 -2.85 0.54
CA GLY A 101 -20.25 -3.94 -0.43
C GLY A 101 -18.78 -4.17 -0.80
N LEU A 102 -18.43 -5.43 -1.07
CA LEU A 102 -17.19 -5.81 -1.74
C LEU A 102 -17.22 -5.34 -3.20
N ARG A 103 -16.22 -4.56 -3.62
CA ARG A 103 -16.09 -4.13 -5.02
C ARG A 103 -14.64 -4.28 -5.50
N PRO A 104 -14.24 -5.46 -6.01
CA PRO A 104 -12.86 -5.71 -6.43
C PRO A 104 -12.36 -4.72 -7.49
N VAL A 105 -13.26 -4.22 -8.35
CA VAL A 105 -12.97 -3.17 -9.33
C VAL A 105 -12.45 -1.88 -8.66
N ASP A 106 -12.99 -1.50 -7.50
CA ASP A 106 -12.49 -0.34 -6.76
C ASP A 106 -11.06 -0.59 -6.25
N GLY A 107 -10.72 -1.86 -5.93
CA GLY A 107 -9.36 -2.28 -5.61
C GLY A 107 -8.40 -2.23 -6.80
N VAL A 108 -8.86 -2.59 -8.00
CA VAL A 108 -8.09 -2.43 -9.25
C VAL A 108 -7.79 -0.95 -9.51
N VAL A 109 -8.81 -0.10 -9.42
CA VAL A 109 -8.66 1.36 -9.60
C VAL A 109 -7.71 1.92 -8.54
N PHE A 110 -7.83 1.48 -7.29
CA PHE A 110 -6.92 1.89 -6.22
C PHE A 110 -5.47 1.51 -6.52
N GLY A 111 -5.20 0.25 -6.89
CA GLY A 111 -3.88 -0.22 -7.26
C GLY A 111 -3.27 0.55 -8.45
N LEU A 112 -4.05 0.73 -9.52
CA LEU A 112 -3.65 1.52 -10.69
C LEU A 112 -3.33 2.97 -10.31
N THR A 113 -4.17 3.58 -9.48
CA THR A 113 -3.97 4.96 -9.01
C THR A 113 -2.69 5.04 -8.21
N THR A 114 -2.49 4.15 -7.24
CA THR A 114 -1.26 4.10 -6.44
C THR A 114 -0.04 4.00 -7.35
N TRP A 115 0.01 3.01 -8.25
CA TRP A 115 1.11 2.84 -9.20
C TRP A 115 1.40 4.10 -10.02
N THR A 116 0.36 4.69 -10.62
CA THR A 116 0.51 5.89 -11.44
C THR A 116 1.04 7.08 -10.62
N THR A 117 0.52 7.26 -9.40
CA THR A 117 0.93 8.37 -8.53
C THR A 117 2.33 8.18 -7.93
N THR A 118 2.83 6.96 -7.84
CA THR A 118 4.16 6.68 -7.30
C THR A 118 5.18 6.51 -8.42
N HIS A 119 5.08 5.44 -9.21
CA HIS A 119 6.10 4.98 -10.15
C HIS A 119 6.07 5.74 -11.48
N GLU A 120 4.88 6.17 -11.94
CA GLU A 120 4.79 6.99 -13.16
C GLU A 120 5.02 8.49 -12.91
N THR A 121 5.00 8.94 -11.66
CA THR A 121 5.05 10.39 -11.34
C THR A 121 5.97 10.74 -10.18
N SER A 122 5.58 10.49 -8.93
CA SER A 122 6.30 11.02 -7.75
C SER A 122 7.75 10.54 -7.66
N LEU A 123 8.00 9.24 -7.82
CA LEU A 123 9.33 8.66 -7.67
C LEU A 123 10.31 9.11 -8.78
N PRO A 124 9.92 9.14 -10.07
CA PRO A 124 10.75 9.75 -11.11
C PRO A 124 11.00 11.25 -10.90
N ILE A 125 9.99 12.02 -10.48
CA ILE A 125 10.13 13.47 -10.22
C ILE A 125 11.13 13.73 -9.09
N LEU A 126 11.14 12.87 -8.06
CA LEU A 126 12.07 12.96 -6.94
C LEU A 126 13.46 12.35 -7.24
N GLY A 127 13.67 11.80 -8.45
CA GLY A 127 14.92 11.13 -8.82
C GLY A 127 15.17 9.81 -8.09
N LEU A 128 14.13 9.24 -7.46
CA LEU A 128 14.20 7.99 -6.72
C LEU A 128 14.09 6.77 -7.65
N GLU A 129 13.51 6.94 -8.83
CA GLU A 129 13.42 5.91 -9.88
C GLU A 129 13.76 6.47 -11.26
N PRO A 130 14.16 5.60 -12.21
CA PRO A 130 14.27 5.97 -13.62
C PRO A 130 12.95 6.52 -14.16
N LYS A 131 13.00 7.26 -15.27
CA LYS A 131 11.78 7.69 -15.94
C LYS A 131 11.05 6.47 -16.52
N PRO A 132 9.70 6.51 -16.60
CA PRO A 132 8.95 5.42 -17.24
C PRO A 132 9.43 5.11 -18.65
N THR A 133 9.84 6.11 -19.43
CA THR A 133 10.37 5.93 -20.79
C THR A 133 11.67 5.13 -20.87
N ASP A 134 12.41 5.06 -19.76
CA ASP A 134 13.73 4.43 -19.67
C ASP A 134 13.63 3.00 -19.09
N THR A 135 12.45 2.63 -18.58
CA THR A 135 12.17 1.32 -17.98
C THR A 135 11.58 0.36 -19.03
N PRO A 136 12.07 -0.89 -19.15
CA PRO A 136 11.48 -1.88 -20.04
C PRO A 136 9.98 -2.09 -19.78
N ILE A 137 9.17 -2.12 -20.85
CA ILE A 137 7.70 -2.26 -20.77
C ILE A 137 7.29 -3.50 -19.94
N ARG A 138 8.04 -4.61 -20.06
CA ARG A 138 7.76 -5.82 -19.27
C ARG A 138 7.86 -5.58 -17.76
N MET A 139 8.80 -4.76 -17.31
CA MET A 139 8.97 -4.41 -15.89
C MET A 139 7.85 -3.50 -15.42
N GLN A 140 7.47 -2.49 -16.20
CA GLN A 140 6.31 -1.64 -15.90
C GLN A 140 5.03 -2.46 -15.77
N LEU A 141 4.81 -3.45 -16.64
CA LEU A 141 3.64 -4.33 -16.57
C LEU A 141 3.68 -5.24 -15.33
N ASN A 142 4.84 -5.78 -14.98
CA ASN A 142 5.01 -6.56 -13.75
C ASN A 142 4.71 -5.70 -12.50
N GLU A 143 5.18 -4.46 -12.49
CA GLU A 143 4.98 -3.52 -11.39
C GLU A 143 3.53 -3.09 -11.27
N LEU A 144 2.89 -2.77 -12.40
CA LEU A 144 1.46 -2.49 -12.46
C LEU A 144 0.65 -3.69 -11.95
N PHE A 145 0.99 -4.90 -12.37
CA PHE A 145 0.33 -6.12 -11.90
C PHE A 145 0.45 -6.28 -10.38
N ALA A 146 1.66 -6.08 -9.83
CA ALA A 146 1.89 -6.15 -8.40
C ALA A 146 1.07 -5.10 -7.62
N HIS A 147 0.90 -3.89 -8.17
CA HIS A 147 0.06 -2.84 -7.59
C HIS A 147 -1.44 -3.11 -7.69
N VAL A 148 -1.91 -3.68 -8.80
CA VAL A 148 -3.29 -4.13 -8.93
C VAL A 148 -3.58 -5.24 -7.92
N ALA A 149 -2.66 -6.20 -7.76
CA ALA A 149 -2.78 -7.25 -6.75
C ALA A 149 -2.79 -6.69 -5.32
N PHE A 150 -1.96 -5.69 -5.03
CA PHE A 150 -2.01 -4.91 -3.79
C PHE A 150 -3.42 -4.34 -3.57
N GLY A 151 -3.94 -3.58 -4.53
CA GLY A 151 -5.22 -2.87 -4.36
C GLY A 151 -6.42 -3.80 -4.25
N VAL A 152 -6.47 -4.88 -5.05
CA VAL A 152 -7.51 -5.90 -4.95
C VAL A 152 -7.48 -6.61 -3.60
N THR A 153 -6.29 -6.96 -3.11
CA THR A 153 -6.11 -7.60 -1.81
C THR A 153 -6.53 -6.68 -0.68
N THR A 154 -6.14 -5.40 -0.75
CA THR A 154 -6.59 -4.39 0.19
C THR A 154 -8.10 -4.29 0.25
N GLU A 155 -8.79 -4.29 -0.89
CA GLU A 155 -10.26 -4.24 -0.92
C GLU A 155 -10.90 -5.50 -0.29
N ILE A 156 -10.39 -6.69 -0.60
CA ILE A 156 -10.92 -7.95 -0.07
C ILE A 156 -10.75 -8.00 1.46
N VAL A 157 -9.53 -7.74 1.95
CA VAL A 157 -9.21 -7.81 3.39
C VAL A 157 -9.92 -6.69 4.15
N ARG A 158 -9.95 -5.47 3.62
CA ARG A 158 -10.71 -4.35 4.18
C ARG A 158 -12.19 -4.73 4.33
N HIS A 159 -12.81 -5.25 3.27
CA HIS A 159 -14.23 -5.63 3.33
C HIS A 159 -14.46 -6.73 4.37
N TYR A 160 -13.64 -7.78 4.37
CA TYR A 160 -13.75 -8.87 5.34
C TYR A 160 -13.67 -8.36 6.78
N LEU A 161 -12.67 -7.52 7.11
CA LEU A 161 -12.52 -6.98 8.45
C LEU A 161 -13.60 -5.96 8.81
N ASP A 162 -14.03 -5.12 7.87
CA ASP A 162 -15.14 -4.18 8.09
C ASP A 162 -16.45 -4.94 8.42
N GLU A 163 -16.70 -6.08 7.78
CA GLU A 163 -17.85 -6.95 8.10
C GLU A 163 -17.71 -7.65 9.46
N GLN A 164 -16.51 -8.10 9.83
CA GLN A 164 -16.28 -8.72 11.15
C GLN A 164 -16.44 -7.71 12.29
N LEU A 165 -15.97 -6.47 12.11
CA LEU A 165 -16.04 -5.41 13.12
C LEU A 165 -17.41 -4.72 13.20
N LYS A 166 -18.34 -5.05 12.30
CA LYS A 166 -19.76 -4.63 12.37
C LYS A 166 -20.60 -5.52 13.27
N LYS A 167 -20.20 -6.79 13.40
CA LYS A 167 -20.90 -7.80 14.21
C LYS A 167 -20.56 -7.64 15.68
#